data_AF-A0A9E3D167-F1
#
_entry.id   AF-A0A9E3D167-F1
#
_cell.length_a   1.000
_cell.length_b   1.000
_cell.length_c   1.000
_cell.angle_alpha   90.00
_cell.angle_beta   90.00
_cell.angle_gamma   90.00
#
_symmetry.space_group_name_H-M   'P 1'
#
loop_
_entity.id
_entity.type
_entity.pdbx_description
1 polymer ?
#
loop_
_entity_poly.entity_id
_entity_poly.type
_entity_poly.pdbx_seq_one_letter_code
_entity_poly.pdbx_strand_id
1 'polypeptide(L)'
;MGLRPQRWQLIALYATATLLVLSGAAWISAHFFMRSVGEGGMELPNPLEAWMLRLHGIVAYAGLFVFGSMSATHIVTGWRLRRNRWSGVTLTLCLTVLAGTALLLYYAPEDWHASASALHWGLGFAAVLVFWKHRRGRQSSRAPHP
;
A
#
# COMPACT_ATOMS: atom_id res chain seq x y z
N MET A 1 -18.95 -11.38 -17.11
CA MET A 1 -17.71 -11.34 -16.29
C MET A 1 -17.85 -10.22 -15.27
N GLY A 2 -18.17 -10.55 -14.01
CA GLY A 2 -18.75 -9.56 -13.09
C GLY A 2 -18.14 -9.59 -11.69
N LEU A 3 -17.80 -8.39 -11.18
CA LEU A 3 -17.49 -8.00 -9.79
C LEU A 3 -16.39 -8.77 -9.02
N ARG A 4 -16.03 -10.01 -9.37
CA ARG A 4 -15.02 -10.81 -8.67
C ARG A 4 -13.69 -10.71 -9.44
N PRO A 5 -12.59 -10.33 -8.79
CA PRO A 5 -11.28 -10.40 -9.41
C PRO A 5 -10.96 -11.84 -9.78
N GLN A 6 -10.13 -12.02 -10.80
CA GLN A 6 -9.64 -13.35 -11.19
C GLN A 6 -8.79 -13.94 -10.06
N ARG A 7 -8.68 -15.27 -9.99
CA ARG A 7 -7.96 -15.95 -8.89
C ARG A 7 -6.51 -15.48 -8.76
N TRP A 8 -5.81 -15.31 -9.88
CA TRP A 8 -4.44 -14.80 -9.88
C TRP A 8 -4.36 -13.36 -9.36
N GLN A 9 -5.32 -12.49 -9.71
CA GLN A 9 -5.38 -11.11 -9.21
C GLN A 9 -5.56 -11.08 -7.69
N LEU A 10 -6.39 -11.98 -7.15
CA LEU A 10 -6.57 -12.09 -5.70
C LEU A 10 -5.28 -12.55 -5.01
N ILE A 11 -4.64 -13.60 -5.53
CA ILE A 11 -3.38 -14.12 -4.96
C ILE A 11 -2.30 -13.03 -5.02
N ALA A 12 -2.12 -12.40 -6.18
CA ALA A 12 -1.14 -11.35 -6.39
C ALA A 12 -1.43 -10.11 -5.52
N LEU A 13 -2.69 -9.72 -5.35
CA LEU A 13 -3.10 -8.64 -4.46
C LEU A 13 -2.72 -8.95 -3.01
N TYR A 14 -3.05 -10.13 -2.49
CA TYR A 14 -2.71 -10.48 -1.11
C TYR A 14 -1.21 -10.63 -0.91
N ALA A 15 -0.49 -11.24 -1.87
CA ALA A 15 0.96 -11.39 -1.80
C ALA A 15 1.66 -10.02 -1.78
N THR A 16 1.35 -9.14 -2.74
CA THR A 16 1.95 -7.80 -2.82
C THR A 16 1.58 -6.94 -1.62
N ALA A 17 0.30 -6.91 -1.21
CA ALA A 17 -0.12 -6.16 -0.03
C ALA A 17 0.58 -6.64 1.25
N THR A 18 0.70 -7.95 1.45
CA THR A 18 1.37 -8.51 2.64
C THR A 18 2.85 -8.15 2.63
N LEU A 19 3.53 -8.33 1.51
CA LEU A 19 4.96 -8.01 1.38
C LEU A 19 5.23 -6.51 1.55
N LEU A 20 4.37 -5.63 1.02
CA LEU A 20 4.49 -4.18 1.22
C LEU A 20 4.32 -3.78 2.68
N VAL A 21 3.31 -4.33 3.36
CA VAL A 21 3.07 -4.05 4.78
C VAL A 21 4.23 -4.56 5.64
N LEU A 22 4.70 -5.78 5.41
CA LEU A 22 5.79 -6.36 6.19
C LEU A 22 7.12 -5.63 5.95
N SER A 23 7.47 -5.34 4.70
CA SER A 23 8.69 -4.60 4.38
C SER A 23 8.64 -3.16 4.89
N GLY A 24 7.49 -2.48 4.78
CA GLY A 24 7.31 -1.13 5.32
C GLY A 24 7.39 -1.09 6.84
N ALA A 25 6.72 -2.02 7.54
CA ALA A 25 6.79 -2.13 9.00
C ALA A 25 8.20 -2.48 9.48
N ALA A 26 8.91 -3.37 8.78
CA ALA A 26 10.30 -3.70 9.08
C ALA A 26 11.22 -2.49 8.87
N TRP A 27 11.00 -1.69 7.81
CA TRP A 27 11.72 -0.44 7.60
C TRP A 27 11.49 0.57 8.75
N ILE A 28 10.23 0.84 9.12
CA ILE A 28 9.90 1.72 10.26
C ILE A 28 10.59 1.24 11.52
N SER A 29 10.55 -0.08 11.77
CA SER A 29 11.14 -0.67 12.97
C SER A 29 12.66 -0.47 13.00
N ALA A 30 13.33 -0.71 11.86
CA ALA A 30 14.76 -0.49 11.72
C ALA A 30 15.13 0.99 11.89
N HIS A 31 14.39 1.88 11.23
CA HIS A 31 14.66 3.30 11.16
C HIS A 31 14.50 4.00 12.51
N PHE A 32 13.51 3.62 13.32
CA PHE A 32 13.23 4.27 14.61
C PHE A 32 13.81 3.54 15.83
N PHE A 33 14.00 2.21 15.79
CA PHE A 33 14.35 1.44 17.00
C PHE A 33 15.67 0.67 16.90
N MET A 34 16.29 0.54 15.72
CA MET A 34 17.45 -0.35 15.53
C MET A 34 18.70 0.38 15.04
N ARG A 35 18.78 1.71 15.21
CA ARG A 35 20.01 2.47 14.94
C ARG A 35 21.09 2.09 15.94
N SER A 36 22.32 1.95 15.46
CA SER A 36 23.49 1.68 16.30
C SER A 36 24.40 2.90 16.37
N VAL A 37 25.18 3.02 17.43
CA VAL A 37 26.19 4.08 17.56
C VAL A 37 27.51 3.54 17.02
N GLY A 38 28.07 4.20 16.00
CA GLY A 38 29.35 3.88 15.40
C GLY A 38 30.56 4.42 16.16
N GLU A 39 31.76 4.05 15.72
CA GLU A 39 33.00 4.63 16.23
C GLU A 39 33.02 6.14 15.98
N GLY A 40 33.07 6.94 17.06
CA GLY A 40 32.95 8.39 17.00
C GLY A 40 31.59 8.95 17.42
N GLY A 41 30.64 8.12 17.86
CA GLY A 41 29.37 8.57 18.44
C GLY A 41 28.28 8.94 17.42
N MET A 42 28.52 8.73 16.13
CA MET A 42 27.53 8.93 15.08
C MET A 42 26.55 7.76 15.02
N GLU A 43 25.25 8.06 14.91
CA GLU A 43 24.24 7.04 14.62
C GLU A 43 24.44 6.49 13.20
N LEU A 44 24.57 5.17 13.09
CA LEU A 44 24.66 4.44 11.83
C LEU A 44 23.30 3.78 11.51
N PRO A 45 22.80 3.92 10.27
CA PRO A 45 21.61 3.22 9.83
C PRO A 45 21.79 1.70 9.87
N ASN A 46 20.74 0.98 10.27
CA ASN A 46 20.76 -0.47 10.25
C ASN A 46 20.73 -1.00 8.80
N PRO A 47 21.57 -2.00 8.42
CA PRO A 47 21.52 -2.58 7.06
C PRO A 47 20.14 -3.10 6.64
N LEU A 48 19.33 -3.53 7.61
CA LEU A 48 17.94 -3.95 7.39
C LEU A 48 17.11 -2.84 6.73
N GLU A 49 17.38 -1.58 7.06
CA GLU A 49 16.69 -0.42 6.51
C GLU A 49 16.82 -0.39 4.98
N ALA A 50 18.05 -0.46 4.47
CA ALA A 50 18.33 -0.44 3.03
C ALA A 50 17.74 -1.66 2.31
N TRP A 51 17.83 -2.85 2.91
CA TRP A 51 17.27 -4.07 2.33
C TRP A 51 15.75 -4.04 2.25
N MET A 52 15.08 -3.56 3.31
CA MET A 52 13.63 -3.47 3.36
C MET A 52 13.10 -2.42 2.38
N LEU A 53 13.78 -1.27 2.21
CA LEU A 53 13.41 -0.29 1.17
C LEU A 53 13.52 -0.85 -0.24
N ARG A 54 14.60 -1.58 -0.55
CA ARG A 54 14.77 -2.22 -1.88
C ARG A 54 13.66 -3.23 -2.16
N LEU A 55 13.39 -4.12 -1.20
CA LEU A 55 12.30 -5.08 -1.31
C LEU A 55 10.96 -4.37 -1.47
N HIS A 56 10.68 -3.35 -0.66
CA HIS A 56 9.45 -2.57 -0.72
C HIS A 56 9.26 -1.93 -2.10
N GLY A 57 10.29 -1.28 -2.63
CA GLY A 57 10.25 -0.67 -3.96
C GLY A 57 9.97 -1.68 -5.08
N ILE A 58 10.65 -2.84 -5.07
CA ILE A 58 10.42 -3.91 -6.05
C ILE A 58 8.97 -4.42 -5.99
N VAL A 59 8.49 -4.71 -4.77
CA VAL A 59 7.12 -5.19 -4.57
C VAL A 59 6.09 -4.12 -4.92
N ALA A 60 6.41 -2.83 -4.75
CA ALA A 60 5.52 -1.73 -5.08
C ALA A 60 5.21 -1.67 -6.58
N TYR A 61 6.19 -1.93 -7.45
CA TYR A 61 5.95 -2.05 -8.89
C TYR A 61 5.00 -3.19 -9.23
N ALA A 62 5.17 -4.35 -8.60
CA ALA A 62 4.23 -5.47 -8.75
C ALA A 62 2.83 -5.09 -8.22
N GLY A 63 2.74 -4.37 -7.11
CA GLY A 63 1.50 -3.84 -6.54
C GLY A 63 0.78 -2.88 -7.49
N LEU A 64 1.51 -1.94 -8.12
CA LEU A 64 0.98 -1.03 -9.13
C LEU A 64 0.45 -1.77 -10.35
N PHE A 65 1.17 -2.80 -10.82
CA PHE A 65 0.69 -3.66 -11.90
C PHE A 65 -0.63 -4.34 -11.54
N VAL A 66 -0.73 -4.94 -10.34
CA VAL A 66 -1.98 -5.57 -9.88
C VAL A 66 -3.10 -4.54 -9.78
N PHE A 67 -2.84 -3.37 -9.18
CA PHE A 67 -3.79 -2.27 -9.07
C PHE A 67 -4.32 -1.82 -10.44
N GLY A 68 -3.42 -1.62 -11.42
CA GLY A 68 -3.77 -1.32 -12.81
C GLY A 68 -4.61 -2.42 -13.47
N SER A 69 -4.26 -3.69 -13.28
CA SER A 69 -5.05 -4.81 -13.83
C SER A 69 -6.47 -4.88 -13.26
N MET A 70 -6.64 -4.50 -11.98
CA MET A 70 -7.93 -4.46 -11.31
C MET A 70 -8.73 -3.22 -11.69
N SER A 71 -8.09 -2.11 -12.08
CA SER A 71 -8.79 -0.90 -12.49
C SER A 71 -9.64 -1.13 -13.74
N ALA A 72 -9.07 -1.80 -14.75
CA ALA A 72 -9.73 -2.08 -16.02
C ALA A 72 -10.97 -2.99 -15.91
N THR A 73 -11.03 -3.85 -14.89
CA THR A 73 -12.08 -4.87 -14.76
C THR A 73 -12.92 -4.67 -13.50
N HIS A 74 -12.31 -4.82 -12.33
CA HIS A 74 -12.98 -4.81 -11.04
C HIS A 74 -13.54 -3.44 -10.66
N ILE A 75 -12.70 -2.39 -10.74
CA ILE A 75 -13.07 -1.04 -10.31
C ILE A 75 -14.13 -0.45 -11.22
N VAL A 76 -13.90 -0.45 -12.54
CA VAL A 76 -14.87 0.03 -13.55
C VAL A 76 -16.21 -0.68 -13.43
N THR A 77 -16.21 -2.01 -13.26
CA THR A 77 -17.47 -2.77 -13.09
C THR A 77 -18.17 -2.41 -11.78
N GLY A 78 -17.44 -2.25 -10.68
CA GLY A 78 -18.00 -1.84 -9.39
C GLY A 78 -18.66 -0.46 -9.42
N TRP A 79 -18.03 0.48 -10.14
CA TRP A 79 -18.57 1.83 -10.33
C TRP A 79 -19.82 1.82 -11.22
N ARG A 80 -19.80 1.13 -12.36
CA ARG A 80 -20.97 0.97 -13.25
C ARG A 80 -22.16 0.37 -12.53
N LEU A 81 -21.92 -0.66 -11.71
CA LEU A 81 -22.95 -1.33 -10.92
C LEU A 81 -23.28 -0.61 -9.61
N ARG A 82 -22.68 0.56 -9.36
CA ARG A 82 -22.97 1.40 -8.20
C ARG A 82 -22.83 0.66 -6.85
N ARG A 83 -22.01 -0.39 -6.79
CA ARG A 83 -21.79 -1.25 -5.62
C ARG A 83 -20.53 -0.82 -4.88
N ASN A 84 -20.64 -0.60 -3.57
CA ASN A 84 -19.51 -0.23 -2.68
C ASN A 84 -18.65 0.93 -3.23
N ARG A 85 -19.31 1.91 -3.85
CA ARG A 85 -18.65 2.99 -4.60
C ARG A 85 -17.75 3.81 -3.69
N TRP A 86 -18.29 4.24 -2.55
CA TRP A 86 -17.56 5.08 -1.61
C TRP A 86 -16.32 4.39 -1.07
N SER A 87 -16.45 3.17 -0.54
CA SER A 87 -15.27 2.43 -0.04
C SER A 87 -14.29 2.08 -1.15
N GLY A 88 -14.77 1.84 -2.38
CA GLY A 88 -13.92 1.64 -3.56
C GLY A 88 -13.15 2.91 -3.93
N VAL A 89 -13.83 4.05 -4.06
CA VAL A 89 -13.21 5.35 -4.37
C VAL A 89 -12.20 5.74 -3.29
N THR A 90 -12.55 5.60 -2.00
CA THR A 90 -11.61 5.87 -0.91
C THR A 90 -10.36 5.01 -1.02
N LEU A 91 -10.50 3.70 -1.26
CA LEU A 91 -9.35 2.81 -1.43
C LEU A 91 -8.51 3.19 -2.66
N THR A 92 -9.15 3.44 -3.80
CA THR A 92 -8.47 3.86 -5.04
C THR A 92 -7.68 5.15 -4.80
N LEU A 93 -8.29 6.17 -4.19
CA LEU A 93 -7.62 7.42 -3.87
C LEU A 93 -6.44 7.21 -2.92
N CYS A 94 -6.62 6.44 -1.84
CA CYS A 94 -5.51 6.13 -0.92
C CYS A 94 -4.32 5.49 -1.65
N LEU A 95 -4.56 4.50 -2.52
CA LEU A 95 -3.50 3.85 -3.28
C LEU A 95 -2.84 4.78 -4.29
N THR A 96 -3.61 5.64 -4.97
CA THR A 96 -3.08 6.64 -5.89
C THR A 96 -2.22 7.67 -5.16
N VAL A 97 -2.65 8.15 -3.99
CA VAL A 97 -1.85 9.09 -3.19
C VAL A 97 -0.59 8.41 -2.65
N LEU A 98 -0.64 7.13 -2.24
CA LEU A 98 0.56 6.37 -1.88
C LEU A 98 1.60 6.33 -3.00
N ALA A 99 1.14 6.06 -4.22
CA ALA A 99 2.01 6.04 -5.39
C ALA A 99 2.61 7.44 -5.65
N GLY A 100 1.80 8.49 -5.49
CA GLY A 100 2.25 9.88 -5.61
C GLY A 100 3.31 10.25 -4.55
N THR A 101 3.11 9.89 -3.28
CA THR A 101 4.12 10.16 -2.24
C THR A 101 5.40 9.36 -2.44
N ALA A 102 5.34 8.16 -3.01
CA ALA A 102 6.54 7.41 -3.43
C ALA A 102 7.32 8.14 -4.54
N LEU A 103 6.62 8.75 -5.51
CA LEU A 103 7.28 9.56 -6.54
C LEU A 103 7.91 10.81 -5.94
N LEU A 104 7.25 11.47 -4.98
CA LEU A 104 7.83 12.61 -4.26
C LEU A 104 9.11 12.20 -3.51
N LEU A 105 9.10 11.05 -2.83
CA LEU A 105 10.30 10.53 -2.16
C LEU A 105 11.47 10.27 -3.12
N TYR A 106 11.20 10.01 -4.40
CA TYR A 106 12.23 9.70 -5.38
C TYR A 106 12.71 10.93 -6.17
N TYR A 107 11.83 11.89 -6.42
CA TYR A 107 12.08 12.98 -7.38
C TYR A 107 11.88 14.40 -6.83
N ALA A 108 11.29 14.58 -5.64
CA ALA A 108 11.08 15.91 -5.08
C ALA A 108 12.38 16.48 -4.47
N PRO A 109 12.46 17.81 -4.28
CA PRO A 109 13.56 18.44 -3.53
C PRO A 109 13.67 17.88 -2.10
N GLU A 110 14.89 17.92 -1.53
CA GLU A 110 15.19 17.36 -0.20
C GLU A 110 14.25 17.90 0.90
N ASP A 111 13.88 19.19 0.84
CA ASP A 111 12.97 19.82 1.82
C ASP A 111 11.60 19.14 1.93
N TRP A 112 11.19 18.42 0.88
CA TRP A 112 9.92 17.68 0.85
C TRP A 112 10.05 16.27 1.39
N HIS A 113 11.27 15.72 1.46
CA HIS A 113 11.51 14.30 1.72
C HIS A 113 10.95 13.87 3.08
N ALA A 114 11.17 14.66 4.14
CA ALA A 114 10.65 14.37 5.48
C ALA A 114 9.12 14.32 5.52
N SER A 115 8.47 15.32 4.91
CA SER A 115 7.00 15.39 4.85
C SER A 115 6.40 14.29 3.98
N ALA A 116 7.00 14.01 2.83
CA ALA A 116 6.60 12.94 1.93
C ALA A 116 6.75 11.56 2.60
N SER A 117 7.83 11.34 3.35
CA SER A 117 8.06 10.12 4.12
C SER A 117 6.98 9.93 5.17
N ALA A 118 6.72 10.97 5.98
CA ALA A 118 5.67 10.96 7.00
C ALA A 118 4.29 10.63 6.43
N LEU A 119 3.92 11.29 5.33
CA LEU A 119 2.67 11.03 4.63
C LEU A 119 2.61 9.62 4.05
N HIS A 120 3.71 9.12 3.47
CA HIS A 120 3.75 7.82 2.82
C HIS A 120 3.48 6.68 3.82
N TRP A 121 4.23 6.62 4.93
CA TRP A 121 4.02 5.56 5.91
C TRP A 121 2.70 5.72 6.67
N GLY A 122 2.28 6.95 6.97
CA GLY A 122 0.99 7.23 7.62
C GLY A 122 -0.19 6.78 6.75
N LEU A 123 -0.16 7.11 5.46
CA LEU A 123 -1.17 6.63 4.51
C LEU A 123 -1.08 5.11 4.29
N GLY A 124 0.12 4.52 4.39
CA GLY A 124 0.30 3.07 4.30
C GLY A 124 -0.52 2.32 5.34
N PHE A 125 -0.49 2.76 6.60
CA PHE A 125 -1.35 2.21 7.66
C PHE A 125 -2.84 2.45 7.38
N ALA A 126 -3.20 3.66 6.96
CA ALA A 126 -4.59 3.99 6.63
C ALA A 126 -5.12 3.10 5.49
N ALA A 127 -4.31 2.81 4.47
CA ALA A 127 -4.68 1.96 3.35
C ALA A 127 -5.01 0.53 3.78
N VAL A 128 -4.30 -0.04 4.77
CA VAL A 128 -4.63 -1.37 5.33
C VAL A 128 -6.03 -1.37 5.96
N LEU A 129 -6.35 -0.35 6.74
CA LEU A 129 -7.66 -0.21 7.39
C LEU A 129 -8.79 -0.02 6.36
N VAL A 130 -8.56 0.84 5.36
CA VAL A 130 -9.52 1.10 4.28
C VAL A 130 -9.74 -0.16 3.44
N PHE A 131 -8.68 -0.90 3.11
CA PHE A 131 -8.78 -2.16 2.39
C PHE A 131 -9.63 -3.19 3.14
N TRP A 132 -9.39 -3.34 4.44
CA TRP A 132 -10.15 -4.26 5.28
C TRP A 132 -11.63 -3.87 5.39
N LYS A 133 -11.93 -2.57 5.57
CA LYS A 133 -13.32 -2.05 5.54
C LYS A 133 -13.99 -2.30 4.19
N HIS A 134 -13.28 -2.05 3.07
CA HIS A 134 -13.79 -2.32 1.73
C HIS A 134 -14.14 -3.80 1.55
N ARG A 135 -13.26 -4.72 1.99
CA ARG A 135 -13.49 -6.17 1.96
C ARG A 135 -14.74 -6.58 2.77
N ARG A 136 -14.89 -6.09 4.00
CA ARG A 136 -16.03 -6.41 4.87
C ARG A 136 -17.36 -5.90 4.31
N GLY A 137 -17.39 -4.66 3.81
CA GLY A 137 -18.59 -4.10 3.17
C GLY A 137 -19.07 -4.92 1.96
N ARG A 138 -18.18 -5.68 1.32
CA ARG A 138 -18.55 -6.63 0.25
C ARG A 138 -19.16 -7.93 0.78
N GLN A 139 -18.76 -8.38 1.97
CA GLN A 139 -19.26 -9.60 2.60
C GLN A 139 -20.65 -9.38 3.21
N SER A 140 -20.90 -8.21 3.82
CA SER A 140 -22.23 -7.88 4.36
C SER A 140 -23.28 -7.67 3.26
N SER A 141 -22.89 -7.14 2.10
CA SER A 141 -23.77 -7.03 0.92
C SER A 141 -24.08 -8.38 0.22
N ARG A 142 -23.64 -9.50 0.81
CA ARG A 142 -23.77 -10.88 0.30
C ARG A 142 -24.57 -11.79 1.21
N ALA A 143 -24.98 -11.34 2.41
CA ALA A 143 -25.88 -12.13 3.25
C ALA A 143 -27.24 -12.27 2.54
N PRO A 144 -27.78 -13.48 2.34
CA PRO A 144 -29.16 -13.66 1.94
C PRO A 144 -30.08 -13.09 3.03
N HIS A 145 -31.10 -12.32 2.64
CA HIS A 145 -32.24 -12.10 3.54
C HIS A 145 -32.91 -13.48 3.78
N PRO A 146 -33.18 -13.86 5.04
CA PRO A 146 -34.04 -15.01 5.33
C PRO A 146 -35.46 -14.78 4.82
#